data_AF-A0A6G3MGI8-F1
#
_entry.id   AF-A0A6G3MGI8-F1
#
_cell.length_a   1.000
_cell.length_b   1.000
_cell.length_c   1.000
_cell.angle_alpha   90.00
_cell.angle_beta   90.00
_cell.angle_gamma   90.00
#
_symmetry.space_group_name_H-M   'P 1'
#
loop_
_entity.id
_entity.type
_entity.pdbx_description
1 polymer ?
#
loop_
_entity_poly.entity_id
_entity_poly.type
_entity_poly.pdbx_seq_one_letter_code
_entity_poly.pdbx_strand_id
1 'polypeptide(L)'
;EEFYKSLCSDQIDLRRAAIINFSDFLVQRWYTSSSFMLDKCDKKILFLIMNQLLKCCNDPRSQFLFEAGRCLGILGSIDYSNFAQFDQEHTIYRKIARIPIDDTSLIDDFGKILLNELANAFLVVSESQYQDCAAYAIQEITAVYKFSTNPSKEKHLLNYFTDVVQEVIIPHLTSSYSSKSTPCKKTSDILFGISCSSYKDWIKLWCSTLISSLSDGKFRSSLLKPCYAITRYYVPIAELLLPYLIIILFDENPSWSDCISKEILHILKLVQNNSRINECEIKAVETIFEIFDFLTDYLIGETSEALKTTIHNFLAIFCKKNLCIASLACKSYARSLKYLEKYVSEQTDKNFALFENLY
;
A
#
# COMPACT_ATOMS: atom_id res chain seq x y z
N GLU A 1 11.51 -18.60 11.91
CA GLU A 1 11.61 -17.18 11.50
C GLU A 1 12.29 -17.00 10.15
N GLU A 2 13.46 -17.58 9.90
CA GLU A 2 14.14 -17.50 8.58
C GLU A 2 13.23 -17.93 7.42
N PHE A 3 12.50 -19.03 7.60
CA PHE A 3 11.51 -19.48 6.62
C PHE A 3 10.46 -18.42 6.26
N TYR A 4 9.94 -17.72 7.27
CA TYR A 4 8.94 -16.66 7.06
C TYR A 4 9.54 -15.47 6.30
N LYS A 5 10.82 -15.13 6.56
CA LYS A 5 11.53 -14.11 5.80
C LYS A 5 11.69 -14.51 4.33
N SER A 6 12.05 -15.77 4.05
CA SER A 6 12.15 -16.27 2.68
C SER A 6 10.80 -16.32 1.96
N LEU A 7 9.73 -16.64 2.68
CA LEU A 7 8.36 -16.64 2.14
C LEU A 7 7.87 -15.22 1.82
N CYS A 8 8.23 -14.24 2.64
CA CYS A 8 7.91 -12.83 2.41
C CYS A 8 8.77 -12.16 1.35
N SER A 9 9.85 -12.79 0.88
CA SER A 9 10.75 -12.19 -0.10
C SER A 9 10.03 -11.94 -1.43
N ASP A 10 10.26 -10.78 -2.04
CA ASP A 10 9.75 -10.44 -3.38
C ASP A 10 10.52 -11.12 -4.52
N GLN A 11 11.64 -11.78 -4.22
CA GLN A 11 12.33 -12.63 -5.18
C GLN A 11 11.55 -13.92 -5.43
N ILE A 12 11.16 -14.11 -6.69
CA ILE A 12 10.34 -15.24 -7.14
C ILE A 12 10.99 -16.58 -6.80
N ASP A 13 12.28 -16.75 -7.08
CA ASP A 13 12.97 -18.04 -6.91
C ASP A 13 13.15 -18.40 -5.44
N LEU A 14 13.48 -17.41 -4.61
CA LEU A 14 13.62 -17.59 -3.16
C LEU A 14 12.27 -17.97 -2.53
N ARG A 15 11.20 -17.25 -2.90
CA ARG A 15 9.84 -17.56 -2.45
C ARG A 15 9.41 -18.94 -2.91
N ARG A 16 9.73 -19.33 -4.14
CA ARG A 16 9.42 -20.67 -4.69
C ARG A 16 10.11 -21.77 -3.89
N ALA A 17 11.42 -21.65 -3.71
CA ALA A 17 12.22 -22.62 -2.97
C ALA A 17 11.72 -22.76 -1.53
N ALA A 18 11.35 -21.64 -0.89
CA ALA A 18 10.75 -21.67 0.44
C ALA A 18 9.45 -22.50 0.43
N ILE A 19 8.47 -22.19 -0.42
CA ILE A 19 7.18 -22.91 -0.43
C ILE A 19 7.37 -24.41 -0.66
N ILE A 20 8.25 -24.81 -1.58
CA ILE A 20 8.54 -26.22 -1.86
C ILE A 20 9.16 -26.90 -0.64
N ASN A 21 10.22 -26.32 -0.07
CA ASN A 21 10.89 -26.86 1.11
C ASN A 21 9.93 -26.99 2.30
N PHE A 22 9.01 -26.05 2.45
CA PHE A 22 7.99 -26.11 3.49
C PHE A 22 6.99 -27.22 3.25
N SER A 23 6.54 -27.40 2.01
CA SER A 23 5.66 -28.51 1.72
C SER A 23 6.34 -29.85 2.02
N ASP A 24 7.60 -30.02 1.65
CA ASP A 24 8.32 -31.26 1.89
C ASP A 24 8.51 -31.50 3.40
N PHE A 25 8.81 -30.45 4.16
CA PHE A 25 8.87 -30.49 5.61
C PHE A 25 7.52 -30.89 6.24
N LEU A 26 6.41 -30.31 5.79
CA LEU A 26 5.07 -30.65 6.28
C LEU A 26 4.73 -32.12 6.01
N VAL A 27 5.03 -32.61 4.81
CA VAL A 27 4.79 -34.01 4.42
C VAL A 27 5.62 -34.97 5.28
N GLN A 28 6.93 -34.72 5.42
CA GLN A 28 7.80 -35.55 6.26
C GLN A 28 7.31 -35.60 7.71
N ARG A 29 6.86 -34.47 8.23
CA ARG A 29 6.36 -34.39 9.61
C ARG A 29 5.03 -35.09 9.80
N TRP A 30 4.15 -35.05 8.79
CA TRP A 30 2.89 -35.77 8.79
C TRP A 30 3.10 -37.30 8.87
N TYR A 31 4.11 -37.84 8.17
CA TYR A 31 4.47 -39.26 8.27
C TYR A 31 5.16 -39.65 9.59
N THR A 32 5.86 -38.72 10.24
CA THR A 32 6.70 -39.03 11.42
C THR A 32 5.99 -38.80 12.76
N SER A 33 4.99 -37.91 12.81
CA SER A 33 4.33 -37.50 14.05
C SER A 33 2.84 -37.86 14.07
N SER A 34 2.42 -38.60 15.11
CA SER A 34 1.00 -38.82 15.45
C SER A 34 0.36 -37.65 16.23
N SER A 35 1.14 -36.63 16.61
CA SER A 35 0.66 -35.40 17.28
C SER A 35 0.45 -34.27 16.28
N PHE A 36 -0.64 -33.50 16.41
CA PHE A 36 -0.92 -32.33 15.57
C PHE A 36 0.18 -31.27 15.66
N MET A 37 0.54 -30.68 14.51
CA MET A 37 1.55 -29.61 14.39
C MET A 37 1.27 -28.40 15.28
N LEU A 38 -0.01 -28.11 15.50
CA LEU A 38 -0.52 -27.00 16.32
C LEU A 38 -0.04 -27.02 17.76
N ASP A 39 0.24 -28.20 18.32
CA ASP A 39 0.61 -28.34 19.73
C ASP A 39 2.09 -28.04 20.00
N LYS A 40 2.93 -28.08 18.95
CA LYS A 40 4.40 -27.95 19.07
C LYS A 40 4.98 -26.71 18.40
N CYS A 41 4.23 -26.08 17.49
CA CYS A 41 4.69 -24.90 16.78
C CYS A 41 4.26 -23.61 17.48
N ASP A 42 5.11 -22.58 17.38
CA ASP A 42 4.72 -21.23 17.78
C ASP A 42 3.53 -20.76 16.93
N LYS A 43 2.40 -20.53 17.60
CA LYS A 43 1.12 -20.13 16.98
C LYS A 43 1.26 -18.81 16.20
N LYS A 44 2.14 -17.90 16.63
CA LYS A 44 2.39 -16.62 15.95
C LYS A 44 3.05 -16.83 14.60
N ILE A 45 4.07 -17.68 14.53
CA ILE A 45 4.78 -18.01 13.29
C ILE A 45 3.85 -18.76 12.34
N LEU A 46 3.03 -19.68 12.86
CA LEU A 46 2.05 -20.42 12.05
C LEU A 46 1.03 -19.48 11.42
N PHE A 47 0.46 -18.54 12.20
CA PHE A 47 -0.45 -17.51 11.71
C PHE A 47 0.17 -16.67 10.59
N LEU A 48 1.41 -16.21 10.79
CA LEU A 48 2.15 -15.42 9.82
C LEU A 48 2.39 -16.19 8.50
N ILE A 49 2.79 -17.47 8.57
CA ILE A 49 2.99 -18.32 7.39
C ILE A 49 1.66 -18.55 6.66
N MET A 50 0.59 -18.85 7.38
CA MET A 50 -0.73 -19.06 6.78
C MET A 50 -1.21 -17.83 6.03
N ASN A 51 -1.11 -16.64 6.63
CA ASN A 51 -1.51 -15.39 5.99
C ASN A 51 -0.71 -15.13 4.72
N GLN A 52 0.60 -15.46 4.72
CA GLN A 52 1.42 -15.33 3.51
C GLN A 52 1.08 -16.38 2.45
N LEU A 53 0.78 -17.62 2.82
CA LEU A 53 0.30 -18.64 1.87
C LEU A 53 -1.03 -18.25 1.24
N LEU A 54 -1.98 -17.73 2.04
CA LEU A 54 -3.26 -17.21 1.54
C LEU A 54 -3.04 -16.04 0.56
N LYS A 55 -2.11 -15.12 0.86
CA LYS A 55 -1.71 -14.06 -0.08
C LYS A 55 -1.15 -14.63 -1.38
N CYS A 56 -0.33 -15.68 -1.33
CA CYS A 56 0.21 -16.34 -2.52
C CYS A 56 -0.90 -16.97 -3.40
N CYS A 57 -2.01 -17.36 -2.80
CA CYS A 57 -3.20 -17.90 -3.47
C CYS A 57 -4.16 -16.84 -4.01
N ASN A 58 -3.93 -15.55 -3.74
CA ASN A 58 -4.85 -14.47 -4.14
C ASN A 58 -4.89 -14.26 -5.65
N ASP A 59 -3.78 -14.50 -6.36
CA ASP A 59 -3.73 -14.41 -7.83
C ASP A 59 -3.92 -15.81 -8.45
N PRO A 60 -5.00 -16.05 -9.22
CA PRO A 60 -5.26 -17.35 -9.85
C PRO A 60 -4.23 -17.74 -10.92
N ARG A 61 -3.44 -16.77 -11.42
CA ARG A 61 -2.35 -17.01 -12.38
C ARG A 61 -0.99 -17.13 -11.70
N SER A 62 -0.95 -17.04 -10.37
CA SER A 62 0.27 -17.20 -9.60
C SER A 62 0.83 -18.61 -9.80
N GLN A 63 2.10 -18.69 -10.21
CA GLN A 63 2.85 -19.95 -10.24
C GLN A 63 2.97 -20.62 -8.86
N PHE A 64 2.73 -19.85 -7.78
CA PHE A 64 2.76 -20.33 -6.41
C PHE A 64 1.43 -20.94 -5.96
N LEU A 65 0.34 -20.74 -6.72
CA LEU A 65 -1.01 -21.12 -6.31
C LEU A 65 -1.12 -22.60 -5.93
N PHE A 66 -0.56 -23.48 -6.77
CA PHE A 66 -0.65 -24.93 -6.55
C PHE A 66 0.15 -25.37 -5.32
N GLU A 67 1.40 -24.93 -5.18
CA GLU A 67 2.25 -25.33 -4.05
C GLU A 67 1.82 -24.69 -2.73
N ALA A 68 1.37 -23.43 -2.76
CA ALA A 68 0.80 -22.78 -1.59
C ALA A 68 -0.52 -23.45 -1.17
N GLY A 69 -1.37 -23.80 -2.15
CA GLY A 69 -2.59 -24.58 -1.92
C GLY A 69 -2.31 -25.96 -1.34
N ARG A 70 -1.24 -26.63 -1.81
CA ARG A 70 -0.77 -27.91 -1.25
C ARG A 70 -0.37 -27.76 0.21
N CYS A 71 0.40 -26.72 0.55
CA CYS A 71 0.78 -26.43 1.94
C CYS A 71 -0.44 -26.19 2.83
N LEU A 72 -1.40 -25.38 2.37
CA LEU A 72 -2.66 -25.12 3.09
C LEU A 72 -3.49 -26.40 3.26
N GLY A 73 -3.53 -27.26 2.24
CA GLY A 73 -4.20 -28.55 2.30
C GLY A 73 -3.60 -29.50 3.34
N ILE A 74 -2.27 -29.54 3.46
CA ILE A 74 -1.58 -30.37 4.47
C ILE A 74 -1.78 -29.81 5.89
N LEU A 75 -1.74 -28.48 6.05
CA LEU A 75 -2.02 -27.83 7.33
C LEU A 75 -3.46 -28.10 7.80
N GLY A 76 -4.39 -28.19 6.85
CA GLY A 76 -5.79 -28.51 7.11
C GLY A 76 -6.53 -27.38 7.82
N SER A 77 -7.71 -27.70 8.36
CA SER A 77 -8.52 -26.75 9.13
C SER A 77 -7.82 -26.43 10.45
N ILE A 78 -7.67 -25.14 10.73
CA ILE A 78 -7.11 -24.67 11.99
C ILE A 78 -8.18 -23.88 12.74
N ASP A 79 -8.31 -24.13 14.04
CA ASP A 79 -9.23 -23.38 14.89
C ASP A 79 -8.72 -21.94 15.07
N TYR A 80 -9.44 -20.99 14.48
CA TYR A 80 -9.13 -19.56 14.49
C TYR A 80 -9.16 -18.96 15.91
N SER A 81 -9.81 -19.61 16.88
CA SER A 81 -9.76 -19.19 18.29
C SER A 81 -8.32 -19.09 18.82
N ASN A 82 -7.40 -19.91 18.29
CA ASN A 82 -5.98 -19.90 18.63
C ASN A 82 -5.22 -18.72 18.03
N PHE A 83 -5.78 -18.02 17.04
CA PHE A 83 -5.13 -16.93 16.31
C PHE A 83 -5.73 -15.55 16.55
N ALA A 84 -6.92 -15.47 17.15
CA ALA A 84 -7.64 -14.22 17.35
C ALA A 84 -6.82 -13.12 18.07
N GLN A 85 -5.88 -13.52 18.94
CA GLN A 85 -4.98 -12.59 19.63
C GLN A 85 -3.96 -11.93 18.69
N PHE A 86 -3.49 -12.64 17.67
CA PHE A 86 -2.50 -12.12 16.72
C PHE A 86 -3.12 -11.20 15.68
N ASP A 87 -4.39 -11.39 15.34
CA ASP A 87 -5.09 -10.54 14.37
C ASP A 87 -5.30 -9.11 14.90
N GLN A 88 -5.46 -8.97 16.22
CA GLN A 88 -5.55 -7.67 16.90
C GLN A 88 -4.22 -6.90 16.86
N GLU A 89 -3.07 -7.56 17.01
CA GLU A 89 -1.76 -6.90 16.90
C GLU A 89 -1.50 -6.33 15.49
N HIS A 90 -1.98 -7.01 14.45
CA HIS A 90 -1.78 -6.60 13.06
C HIS A 90 -2.73 -5.47 12.60
N THR A 91 -3.91 -5.36 13.21
CA THR A 91 -4.95 -4.38 12.83
C THR A 91 -4.85 -3.08 13.63
N ILE A 92 -4.37 -3.11 14.87
CA ILE A 92 -4.42 -1.96 15.79
C ILE A 92 -3.26 -0.97 15.58
N TYR A 93 -2.16 -1.36 14.90
CA TYR A 93 -0.98 -0.49 14.76
C TYR A 93 -0.32 -0.56 13.38
N ARG A 94 -1.03 -0.22 12.29
CA ARG A 94 -0.33 0.41 11.15
C ARG A 94 0.05 1.82 11.60
N LYS A 95 1.22 1.97 12.22
CA LYS A 95 1.76 3.30 12.55
C LYS A 95 1.96 4.05 11.23
N ILE A 96 1.01 4.92 10.88
CA ILE A 96 1.15 5.78 9.71
C ILE A 96 2.35 6.69 9.95
N ALA A 97 3.41 6.47 9.18
CA ALA A 97 4.56 7.34 9.20
C ALA A 97 4.16 8.69 8.63
N ARG A 98 4.38 9.78 9.37
CA ARG A 98 4.09 11.13 8.91
C ARG A 98 5.18 11.63 7.98
N ILE A 99 4.79 12.45 7.02
CA ILE A 99 5.76 13.11 6.16
C ILE A 99 6.35 14.30 6.92
N PRO A 100 7.68 14.38 7.07
CA PRO A 100 8.32 15.54 7.68
C PRO A 100 7.92 16.84 6.98
N ILE A 101 7.69 17.88 7.77
CA ILE A 101 7.30 19.21 7.30
C ILE A 101 8.54 20.02 6.91
N ASP A 102 9.57 19.91 7.75
CA ASP A 102 10.83 20.65 7.63
C ASP A 102 12.03 19.71 7.51
N ASP A 103 13.19 20.28 7.16
CA ASP A 103 14.50 19.62 7.13
C ASP A 103 14.80 18.96 8.49
N THR A 104 14.47 17.69 8.62
CA THR A 104 14.85 16.87 9.77
C THR A 104 16.30 16.42 9.59
N SER A 105 17.15 16.73 10.56
CA SER A 105 18.54 16.25 10.58
C SER A 105 18.67 14.74 10.80
N LEU A 106 17.55 14.04 11.04
CA LEU A 106 17.43 12.62 11.30
C LEU A 106 16.43 12.01 10.33
N ILE A 107 16.65 10.74 9.95
CA ILE A 107 15.71 10.02 9.07
C ILE A 107 14.44 9.71 9.85
N ASP A 108 13.32 10.21 9.32
CA ASP A 108 11.98 9.93 9.84
C ASP A 108 11.53 8.51 9.46
N ASP A 109 10.52 8.01 10.19
CA ASP A 109 9.94 6.68 9.91
C ASP A 109 9.45 6.56 8.46
N PHE A 110 9.00 7.66 7.84
CA PHE A 110 8.59 7.68 6.43
C PHE A 110 9.79 7.45 5.49
N GLY A 111 10.92 8.12 5.74
CA GLY A 111 12.14 7.94 4.96
C GLY A 111 12.67 6.51 5.06
N LYS A 112 12.57 5.87 6.23
CA LYS A 112 12.94 4.46 6.42
C LYS A 112 12.07 3.52 5.57
N ILE A 113 10.75 3.70 5.63
CA ILE A 113 9.80 2.89 4.84
C ILE A 113 10.07 3.09 3.35
N LEU A 114 10.21 4.35 2.90
CA LEU A 114 10.44 4.67 1.49
C LEU A 114 11.76 4.10 0.97
N LEU A 115 12.87 4.26 1.71
CA LEU A 115 14.17 3.71 1.30
C LEU A 115 14.18 2.18 1.30
N ASN A 116 13.49 1.53 2.24
CA ASN A 116 13.35 0.08 2.26
C ASN A 116 12.60 -0.43 1.02
N GLU A 117 11.48 0.22 0.67
CA GLU A 117 10.71 -0.15 -0.53
C GLU A 117 11.46 0.16 -1.83
N LEU A 118 12.25 1.23 -1.88
CA LEU A 118 13.10 1.53 -3.03
C LEU A 118 14.25 0.52 -3.20
N ALA A 119 14.88 0.10 -2.09
CA ALA A 119 15.88 -0.96 -2.12
C ALA A 119 15.28 -2.29 -2.56
N ASN A 120 14.08 -2.63 -2.08
CA ASN A 120 13.34 -3.80 -2.57
C ASN A 120 13.05 -3.70 -4.07
N ALA A 121 12.59 -2.54 -4.55
CA ALA A 121 12.37 -2.33 -5.98
C ALA A 121 13.66 -2.49 -6.80
N PHE A 122 14.79 -1.98 -6.31
CA PHE A 122 16.09 -2.17 -6.95
C PHE A 122 16.50 -3.64 -7.09
N LEU A 123 16.19 -4.47 -6.09
CA LEU A 123 16.54 -5.90 -6.07
C LEU A 123 15.57 -6.78 -6.88
N VAL A 124 14.31 -6.39 -7.00
CA VAL A 124 13.25 -7.19 -7.66
C VAL A 124 13.22 -6.94 -9.16
N VAL A 125 13.56 -5.73 -9.60
CA VAL A 125 13.39 -5.35 -10.99
C VAL A 125 14.51 -5.95 -11.86
N SER A 126 14.09 -6.65 -12.93
CA SER A 126 15.01 -7.34 -13.84
C SER A 126 15.61 -6.45 -14.93
N GLU A 127 14.92 -5.36 -15.30
CA GLU A 127 15.37 -4.48 -16.38
C GLU A 127 16.31 -3.39 -15.84
N SER A 128 17.50 -3.28 -16.45
CA SER A 128 18.53 -2.34 -16.01
C SER A 128 18.05 -0.89 -16.00
N GLN A 129 17.22 -0.49 -16.97
CA GLN A 129 16.68 0.87 -17.05
C GLN A 129 15.84 1.23 -15.81
N TYR A 130 15.05 0.30 -15.32
CA TYR A 130 14.19 0.53 -14.15
C TYR A 130 14.99 0.46 -12.86
N GLN A 131 16.01 -0.40 -12.83
CA GLN A 131 16.99 -0.46 -11.75
C GLN A 131 17.75 0.89 -11.63
N ASP A 132 18.16 1.48 -12.75
CA ASP A 132 18.76 2.83 -12.78
C ASP A 132 17.78 3.91 -12.28
N CYS A 133 16.48 3.77 -12.56
CA CYS A 133 15.46 4.69 -12.03
C CYS A 133 15.31 4.56 -10.51
N ALA A 134 15.38 3.34 -9.96
CA ALA A 134 15.38 3.12 -8.51
C ALA A 134 16.65 3.68 -7.87
N ALA A 135 17.81 3.45 -8.51
CA ALA A 135 19.09 3.97 -8.04
C ALA A 135 19.11 5.51 -7.98
N TYR A 136 18.58 6.17 -9.01
CA TYR A 136 18.40 7.63 -9.02
C TYR A 136 17.51 8.10 -7.86
N ALA A 137 16.37 7.44 -7.61
CA ALA A 137 15.49 7.82 -6.50
C ALA A 137 16.17 7.65 -5.13
N ILE A 138 16.91 6.56 -4.91
CA ILE A 138 17.68 6.31 -3.68
C ILE A 138 18.75 7.41 -3.49
N GLN A 139 19.50 7.73 -4.54
CA GLN A 139 20.53 8.78 -4.50
C GLN A 139 19.94 10.13 -4.09
N GLU A 140 18.88 10.59 -4.75
CA GLU A 140 18.31 11.90 -4.45
C GLU A 140 17.69 11.96 -3.04
N ILE A 141 17.01 10.89 -2.60
CA ILE A 141 16.41 10.86 -1.26
C ILE A 141 17.50 10.84 -0.18
N THR A 142 18.57 10.07 -0.37
CA THR A 142 19.71 10.07 0.56
C THR A 142 20.46 11.40 0.55
N ALA A 143 20.52 12.11 -0.58
CA ALA A 143 21.03 13.47 -0.66
C ALA A 143 20.16 14.47 0.12
N VAL A 144 18.82 14.36 0.03
CA VAL A 144 17.88 15.19 0.79
C VAL A 144 18.04 14.99 2.30
N TYR A 145 18.24 13.75 2.75
CA TYR A 145 18.55 13.43 4.15
C TYR A 145 20.02 13.70 4.55
N LYS A 146 20.85 14.22 3.62
CA LYS A 146 22.25 14.63 3.84
C LYS A 146 23.16 13.52 4.37
N PHE A 147 22.92 12.27 3.96
CA PHE A 147 23.77 11.13 4.34
C PHE A 147 25.24 11.44 4.04
N SER A 148 25.58 11.84 2.82
CA SER A 148 26.96 12.08 2.33
C SER A 148 27.79 13.15 3.09
N THR A 149 27.20 13.91 4.02
CA THR A 149 27.89 15.06 4.62
C THR A 149 28.74 14.72 5.85
N ASN A 150 28.50 13.57 6.51
CA ASN A 150 29.21 13.21 7.75
C ASN A 150 29.32 11.68 7.93
N PRO A 151 30.53 11.09 7.87
CA PRO A 151 30.72 9.63 7.93
C PRO A 151 30.28 9.00 9.25
N SER A 152 30.31 9.75 10.36
CA SER A 152 29.80 9.28 11.65
C SER A 152 28.26 9.21 11.67
N LYS A 153 27.59 10.16 11.01
CA LYS A 153 26.12 10.17 10.91
C LYS A 153 25.64 9.09 9.95
N GLU A 154 26.34 8.88 8.83
CA GLU A 154 26.07 7.80 7.87
C GLU A 154 25.95 6.44 8.55
N LYS A 155 26.93 6.06 9.39
CA LYS A 155 26.89 4.78 10.12
C LYS A 155 25.69 4.67 11.06
N HIS A 156 25.37 5.72 11.80
CA HIS A 156 24.20 5.71 12.68
C HIS A 156 22.89 5.62 11.92
N LEU A 157 22.81 6.23 10.73
CA LEU A 157 21.64 6.20 9.87
C LEU A 157 21.48 4.86 9.14
N LEU A 158 22.57 4.24 8.70
CA LEU A 158 22.58 2.94 8.06
C LEU A 158 22.18 1.82 9.02
N ASN A 159 22.54 1.93 10.31
CA ASN A 159 22.15 0.96 11.35
C ASN A 159 20.63 0.76 11.52
N TYR A 160 19.79 1.65 10.98
CA TYR A 160 18.33 1.46 10.98
C TYR A 160 17.84 0.48 9.91
N PHE A 161 18.68 0.15 8.93
CA PHE A 161 18.35 -0.73 7.81
C PHE A 161 18.99 -2.10 7.98
N THR A 162 18.41 -3.12 7.36
CA THR A 162 19.01 -4.46 7.30
C THR A 162 20.27 -4.46 6.42
N ASP A 163 21.18 -5.41 6.64
CA ASP A 163 22.44 -5.50 5.91
C ASP A 163 22.23 -5.50 4.38
N VAL A 164 21.23 -6.23 3.90
CA VAL A 164 20.85 -6.28 2.47
C VAL A 164 20.48 -4.90 1.92
N VAL A 165 19.72 -4.11 2.69
CA VAL A 165 19.31 -2.76 2.27
C VAL A 165 20.48 -1.79 2.36
N GLN A 166 21.36 -1.95 3.35
CA GLN A 166 22.59 -1.16 3.45
C GLN A 166 23.51 -1.40 2.24
N GLU A 167 23.67 -2.66 1.81
CA GLU A 167 24.46 -3.03 0.62
C GLU A 167 23.95 -2.36 -0.66
N VAL A 168 22.64 -2.11 -0.77
CA VAL A 168 22.03 -1.40 -1.90
C VAL A 168 22.21 0.12 -1.78
N ILE A 169 22.07 0.68 -0.57
CA ILE A 169 22.11 2.13 -0.35
C ILE A 169 23.54 2.69 -0.43
N ILE A 170 24.52 2.00 0.16
CA ILE A 170 25.91 2.49 0.30
C ILE A 170 26.53 2.91 -1.05
N PRO A 171 26.43 2.11 -2.14
CA PRO A 171 26.98 2.49 -3.43
C PRO A 171 26.34 3.74 -4.04
N HIS A 172 25.11 4.08 -3.64
CA HIS A 172 24.32 5.17 -4.20
C HIS A 172 24.51 6.49 -3.44
N LEU A 173 25.29 6.49 -2.34
CA LEU A 173 25.68 7.71 -1.63
C LEU A 173 26.69 8.55 -2.42
N THR A 174 27.47 7.91 -3.28
CA THR A 174 28.53 8.55 -4.09
C THR A 174 28.26 8.49 -5.59
N SER A 175 27.10 7.97 -6.01
CA SER A 175 26.76 7.85 -7.43
C SER A 175 26.40 9.20 -8.05
N SER A 176 26.44 9.25 -9.38
CA SER A 176 26.10 10.45 -10.17
C SER A 176 25.02 10.15 -11.20
N TYR A 177 23.93 9.51 -10.78
CA TYR A 177 22.77 9.27 -11.64
C TYR A 177 22.11 10.60 -12.00
N SER A 178 21.68 10.73 -13.25
CA SER A 178 20.92 11.87 -13.75
C SER A 178 19.67 11.38 -14.46
N SER A 179 18.52 12.00 -14.15
CA SER A 179 17.26 11.65 -14.81
C SER A 179 17.03 12.54 -16.02
N LYS A 180 16.74 11.91 -17.17
CA LYS A 180 16.21 12.57 -18.37
C LYS A 180 14.68 12.61 -18.38
N SER A 181 14.03 12.02 -17.37
CA SER A 181 12.57 11.89 -17.31
C SER A 181 11.96 13.26 -17.00
N THR A 182 11.41 13.92 -18.01
CA THR A 182 10.71 15.19 -17.83
C THR A 182 9.27 14.93 -17.37
N PRO A 183 8.82 15.55 -16.27
CA PRO A 183 7.42 15.48 -15.85
C PRO A 183 6.53 16.08 -16.94
N CYS A 184 5.72 15.23 -17.58
CA CYS A 184 4.74 15.71 -18.55
C CYS A 184 3.56 16.33 -17.77
N LYS A 185 3.43 17.66 -17.83
CA LYS A 185 2.25 18.38 -17.34
C LYS A 185 1.08 18.08 -18.28
N LYS A 186 0.38 16.97 -18.05
CA LYS A 186 -0.96 16.77 -18.60
C LYS A 186 -1.97 16.69 -17.48
N THR A 187 -2.99 17.51 -17.70
CA THR A 187 -3.97 18.09 -16.80
C THR A 187 -5.25 17.26 -16.74
N SER A 188 -5.98 17.43 -15.65
CA SER A 188 -7.45 17.58 -15.56
C SER A 188 -8.40 16.56 -16.19
N ASP A 189 -7.94 15.42 -16.69
CA ASP A 189 -8.83 14.44 -17.32
C ASP A 189 -8.97 13.17 -16.49
N ILE A 190 -10.16 12.58 -16.56
CA ILE A 190 -10.46 11.29 -15.94
C ILE A 190 -9.56 10.23 -16.57
N LEU A 191 -8.76 9.53 -15.76
CA LEU A 191 -7.74 8.61 -16.26
C LEU A 191 -8.27 7.18 -16.38
N PHE A 192 -8.95 6.69 -15.34
CA PHE A 192 -9.47 5.32 -15.31
C PHE A 192 -10.58 5.12 -16.34
N GLY A 193 -10.47 4.06 -17.15
CA GLY A 193 -11.48 3.68 -18.16
C GLY A 193 -11.42 4.46 -19.48
N ILE A 194 -10.86 5.68 -19.49
CA ILE A 194 -10.72 6.49 -20.72
C ILE A 194 -9.31 6.33 -21.30
N SER A 195 -8.28 6.57 -20.49
CA SER A 195 -6.87 6.51 -20.92
C SER A 195 -6.19 5.20 -20.52
N CYS A 196 -6.69 4.53 -19.48
CA CYS A 196 -6.12 3.28 -18.97
C CYS A 196 -7.23 2.23 -18.81
N SER A 197 -7.06 1.08 -19.49
CA SER A 197 -7.94 -0.10 -19.36
C SER A 197 -7.49 -1.07 -18.26
N SER A 198 -6.24 -0.93 -17.78
CA SER A 198 -5.64 -1.75 -16.73
C SER A 198 -5.49 -0.96 -15.44
N TYR A 199 -5.79 -1.60 -14.31
CA TYR A 199 -5.53 -1.05 -12.97
C TYR A 199 -4.06 -0.65 -12.79
N LYS A 200 -3.13 -1.50 -13.26
CA LYS A 200 -1.68 -1.25 -13.13
C LYS A 200 -1.24 -0.02 -13.91
N ASP A 201 -1.83 0.23 -15.07
CA ASP A 201 -1.46 1.40 -15.89
C ASP A 201 -2.08 2.66 -15.30
N TRP A 202 -3.32 2.55 -14.80
CA TRP A 202 -3.99 3.64 -14.11
C TRP A 202 -3.22 4.12 -12.88
N ILE A 203 -2.86 3.23 -11.95
CA ILE A 203 -2.22 3.64 -10.70
C ILE A 203 -0.84 4.27 -10.95
N LYS A 204 -0.07 3.71 -11.90
CA LYS A 204 1.22 4.27 -12.32
C LYS A 204 1.05 5.64 -12.96
N LEU A 205 0.10 5.77 -13.88
CA LEU A 205 -0.16 7.04 -14.55
C LEU A 205 -0.66 8.09 -13.56
N TRP A 206 -1.68 7.75 -12.75
CA TRP A 206 -2.27 8.65 -11.77
C TRP A 206 -1.23 9.11 -10.75
N CYS A 207 -0.49 8.19 -10.12
CA CYS A 207 0.59 8.53 -9.19
C CYS A 207 1.66 9.41 -9.86
N SER A 208 2.11 9.08 -11.07
CA SER A 208 3.09 9.89 -11.79
C SER A 208 2.57 11.30 -12.11
N THR A 209 1.29 11.45 -12.47
CA THR A 209 0.68 12.76 -12.72
C THR A 209 0.61 13.61 -11.46
N LEU A 210 0.26 13.01 -10.32
CA LEU A 210 0.24 13.70 -9.02
C LEU A 210 1.64 14.11 -8.55
N ILE A 211 2.68 13.31 -8.83
CA ILE A 211 4.07 13.69 -8.54
C ILE A 211 4.49 14.88 -9.40
N SER A 212 4.11 14.88 -10.69
CA SER A 212 4.48 15.95 -11.63
C SER A 212 3.84 17.30 -11.32
N SER A 213 2.73 17.31 -10.56
CA SER A 213 2.01 18.53 -10.19
C SER A 213 2.49 19.17 -8.88
N LEU A 214 3.42 18.53 -8.17
CA LEU A 214 4.00 19.08 -6.94
C LEU A 214 4.79 20.36 -7.20
N SER A 215 4.59 21.37 -6.35
CA SER A 215 5.28 22.66 -6.46
C SER A 215 6.78 22.50 -6.24
N ASP A 216 7.61 23.29 -6.93
CA ASP A 216 9.06 23.32 -6.70
C ASP A 216 9.40 24.09 -5.41
N GLY A 217 10.33 23.58 -4.60
CA GLY A 217 10.94 24.32 -3.49
C GLY A 217 10.55 23.91 -2.06
N LYS A 218 9.63 22.95 -1.87
CA LYS A 218 9.30 22.39 -0.54
C LYS A 218 10.06 21.09 -0.28
N PHE A 219 10.48 20.83 0.97
CA PHE A 219 11.20 19.60 1.36
C PHE A 219 10.48 18.30 0.94
N ARG A 220 9.15 18.28 1.09
CA ARG A 220 8.31 17.13 0.68
C ARG A 220 8.33 16.89 -0.83
N SER A 221 8.36 17.97 -1.60
CA SER A 221 8.46 17.90 -3.06
C SER A 221 9.80 17.33 -3.50
N SER A 222 10.90 17.67 -2.81
CA SER A 222 12.24 17.11 -3.09
C SER A 222 12.36 15.64 -2.72
N LEU A 223 11.60 15.14 -1.72
CA LEU A 223 11.57 13.72 -1.39
C LEU A 223 10.81 12.86 -2.42
N LEU A 224 9.72 13.39 -2.98
CA LEU A 224 8.82 12.60 -3.83
C LEU A 224 9.08 12.74 -5.33
N LYS A 225 9.60 13.88 -5.80
CA LYS A 225 9.95 14.08 -7.22
C LYS A 225 10.92 13.05 -7.78
N PRO A 226 11.97 12.62 -7.05
CA PRO A 226 12.87 11.56 -7.52
C PRO A 226 12.14 10.24 -7.81
N CYS A 227 11.04 9.97 -7.11
CA CYS A 227 10.23 8.77 -7.31
C CYS A 227 9.37 8.80 -8.59
N TYR A 228 9.35 9.90 -9.35
CA TYR A 228 8.57 10.02 -10.59
C TYR A 228 8.92 8.93 -11.63
N ALA A 229 10.21 8.63 -11.78
CA ALA A 229 10.64 7.66 -12.79
C ALA A 229 10.27 6.23 -12.38
N ILE A 230 10.52 5.84 -11.13
CA ILE A 230 10.28 4.48 -10.65
C ILE A 230 8.77 4.15 -10.55
N THR A 231 7.92 5.12 -10.19
CA THR A 231 6.46 4.94 -10.10
C THR A 231 5.81 4.59 -11.43
N ARG A 232 6.44 4.91 -12.57
CA ARG A 232 5.96 4.50 -13.90
C ARG A 232 6.19 3.04 -14.23
N TYR A 233 6.99 2.33 -13.43
CA TYR A 233 7.39 0.95 -13.71
C TYR A 233 6.95 0.02 -12.59
N TYR A 234 7.18 0.41 -11.34
CA TYR A 234 6.94 -0.43 -10.16
C TYR A 234 5.68 -0.02 -9.39
N VAL A 235 4.67 -0.90 -9.39
CA VAL A 235 3.34 -0.65 -8.81
C VAL A 235 3.36 -0.48 -7.28
N PRO A 236 4.07 -1.31 -6.49
CA PRO A 236 4.02 -1.18 -5.03
C PRO A 236 4.50 0.17 -4.49
N ILE A 237 5.49 0.79 -5.15
CA ILE A 237 5.89 2.17 -4.80
C ILE A 237 4.77 3.16 -5.13
N ALA A 238 4.06 2.98 -6.25
CA ALA A 238 2.93 3.84 -6.60
C ALA A 238 1.79 3.72 -5.56
N GLU A 239 1.46 2.50 -5.13
CA GLU A 239 0.47 2.22 -4.06
C GLU A 239 0.88 2.86 -2.73
N LEU A 240 2.16 2.71 -2.34
CA LEU A 240 2.70 3.32 -1.13
C LEU A 240 2.58 4.85 -1.17
N LEU A 241 3.03 5.47 -2.27
CA LEU A 241 3.18 6.93 -2.36
C LEU A 241 1.86 7.67 -2.60
N LEU A 242 0.88 7.03 -3.25
CA LEU A 242 -0.39 7.63 -3.63
C LEU A 242 -1.12 8.36 -2.47
N PRO A 243 -1.38 7.73 -1.31
CA PRO A 243 -2.05 8.41 -0.20
C PRO A 243 -1.23 9.61 0.34
N TYR A 244 0.10 9.50 0.36
CA TYR A 244 0.99 10.59 0.80
C TYR A 244 0.98 11.79 -0.17
N LEU A 245 0.93 11.53 -1.48
CA LEU A 245 0.82 12.57 -2.50
C LEU A 245 -0.46 13.37 -2.38
N ILE A 246 -1.59 12.71 -2.09
CA ILE A 246 -2.88 13.38 -1.89
C ILE A 246 -2.81 14.35 -0.72
N ILE A 247 -2.19 13.94 0.40
CA ILE A 247 -2.01 14.83 1.56
C ILE A 247 -1.17 16.05 1.22
N ILE A 248 -0.03 15.86 0.55
CA ILE A 248 0.84 16.97 0.18
C ILE A 248 0.14 17.93 -0.77
N LEU A 249 -0.60 17.41 -1.75
CA LEU A 249 -1.35 18.24 -2.67
C LEU A 249 -2.45 19.04 -1.97
N PHE A 250 -3.13 18.47 -0.98
CA PHE A 250 -4.12 19.19 -0.17
C PHE A 250 -3.50 20.26 0.73
N ASP A 251 -2.28 20.02 1.24
CA ASP A 251 -1.50 20.99 2.01
C ASP A 251 -0.95 22.13 1.12
N GLU A 252 -0.57 21.83 -0.13
CA GLU A 252 -0.06 22.83 -1.08
C GLU A 252 -1.16 23.67 -1.72
N ASN A 253 -2.22 23.01 -2.22
CA ASN A 253 -3.23 23.62 -3.08
C ASN A 253 -4.59 22.91 -2.92
N PRO A 254 -5.57 23.48 -2.20
CA PRO A 254 -6.85 22.81 -1.91
C PRO A 254 -7.70 22.55 -3.16
N SER A 255 -7.44 23.23 -4.28
CA SER A 255 -8.13 23.00 -5.56
C SER A 255 -7.97 21.58 -6.11
N TRP A 256 -6.92 20.85 -5.69
CA TRP A 256 -6.75 19.44 -6.08
C TRP A 256 -7.82 18.51 -5.51
N SER A 257 -8.51 18.91 -4.42
CA SER A 257 -9.66 18.18 -3.87
C SER A 257 -10.74 17.92 -4.92
N ASP A 258 -11.02 18.91 -5.77
CA ASP A 258 -12.04 18.78 -6.82
C ASP A 258 -11.58 17.87 -7.97
N CYS A 259 -10.29 17.91 -8.33
CA CYS A 259 -9.74 17.03 -9.36
C CYS A 259 -9.71 15.57 -8.91
N ILE A 260 -9.22 15.32 -7.69
CA ILE A 260 -9.11 13.98 -7.12
C ILE A 260 -10.51 13.39 -6.87
N SER A 261 -11.45 14.19 -6.36
CA SER A 261 -12.83 13.72 -6.14
C SER A 261 -13.53 13.35 -7.44
N LYS A 262 -13.31 14.07 -8.55
CA LYS A 262 -13.85 13.72 -9.87
C LYS A 262 -13.39 12.34 -10.35
N GLU A 263 -12.10 12.02 -10.22
CA GLU A 263 -11.54 10.71 -10.57
C GLU A 263 -12.19 9.60 -9.73
N ILE A 264 -12.23 9.79 -8.41
CA ILE A 264 -12.81 8.80 -7.48
C ILE A 264 -14.31 8.62 -7.74
N LEU A 265 -15.06 9.69 -7.94
CA LEU A 265 -16.49 9.63 -8.27
C LEU A 265 -16.74 8.91 -9.60
N HIS A 266 -15.84 9.06 -10.58
CA HIS A 266 -15.94 8.32 -11.83
C HIS A 266 -15.78 6.82 -11.60
N ILE A 267 -14.74 6.40 -10.87
CA ILE A 267 -14.48 4.99 -10.56
C ILE A 267 -15.65 4.37 -9.78
N LEU A 268 -16.18 5.09 -8.78
CA LEU A 268 -17.33 4.63 -8.01
C LEU A 268 -18.61 4.49 -8.87
N LYS A 269 -18.82 5.38 -9.85
CA LYS A 269 -19.97 5.29 -10.77
C LYS A 269 -19.86 4.13 -11.76
N LEU A 270 -18.65 3.83 -12.25
CA LEU A 270 -18.43 2.70 -13.16
C LEU A 270 -18.88 1.37 -12.52
N VAL A 271 -18.53 1.18 -11.24
CA VAL A 271 -18.89 -0.02 -10.48
C VAL A 271 -20.40 -0.13 -10.23
N GLN A 272 -21.13 0.99 -10.17
CA GLN A 272 -22.59 0.97 -10.00
C GLN A 272 -23.35 0.59 -11.27
N ASN A 273 -22.85 1.02 -12.42
CA ASN A 273 -23.56 0.84 -13.70
C ASN A 273 -23.29 -0.53 -14.34
N ASN A 274 -22.16 -1.16 -14.03
CA ASN A 274 -21.77 -2.42 -14.63
C ASN A 274 -22.39 -3.62 -13.89
N SER A 275 -23.19 -4.42 -14.61
CA SER A 275 -23.74 -5.69 -14.09
C SER A 275 -22.69 -6.78 -13.91
N ARG A 276 -21.54 -6.66 -14.58
CA ARG A 276 -20.34 -7.49 -14.40
C ARG A 276 -19.17 -6.58 -14.10
N ILE A 277 -18.71 -6.62 -12.85
CA ILE A 277 -17.63 -5.77 -12.37
C ILE A 277 -16.30 -6.42 -12.76
N ASN A 278 -15.43 -5.67 -13.41
CA ASN A 278 -14.12 -6.16 -13.81
C ASN A 278 -13.18 -6.26 -12.61
N GLU A 279 -12.24 -7.21 -12.63
CA GLU A 279 -11.22 -7.34 -11.56
C GLU A 279 -10.39 -6.05 -11.38
N CYS A 280 -10.11 -5.33 -12.49
CA CYS A 280 -9.44 -4.04 -12.46
C CYS A 280 -10.25 -2.96 -11.73
N GLU A 281 -11.57 -2.95 -11.89
CA GLU A 281 -12.47 -1.99 -11.24
C GLU A 281 -12.54 -2.27 -9.73
N ILE A 282 -12.60 -3.54 -9.34
CA ILE A 282 -12.57 -3.95 -7.93
C ILE A 282 -11.27 -3.47 -7.26
N LYS A 283 -10.11 -3.74 -7.88
CA LYS A 283 -8.80 -3.30 -7.34
C LYS A 283 -8.68 -1.78 -7.23
N ALA A 284 -9.21 -1.04 -8.21
CA ALA A 284 -9.24 0.41 -8.15
C ALA A 284 -10.07 0.92 -6.96
N VAL A 285 -11.26 0.34 -6.73
CA VAL A 285 -12.11 0.68 -5.60
C VAL A 285 -11.49 0.28 -4.26
N GLU A 286 -10.85 -0.89 -4.18
CA GLU A 286 -10.10 -1.30 -2.98
C GLU A 286 -9.01 -0.29 -2.62
N THR A 287 -8.23 0.15 -3.63
CA THR A 287 -7.20 1.19 -3.44
C THR A 287 -7.80 2.51 -2.95
N ILE A 288 -8.96 2.91 -3.49
CA ILE A 288 -9.67 4.12 -3.02
C ILE A 288 -10.06 3.99 -1.55
N PHE A 289 -10.57 2.83 -1.13
CA PHE A 289 -10.90 2.61 0.27
C PHE A 289 -9.67 2.61 1.17
N GLU A 290 -8.54 2.06 0.71
CA GLU A 290 -7.27 2.16 1.44
C GLU A 290 -6.81 3.61 1.61
N ILE A 291 -6.99 4.45 0.58
CA ILE A 291 -6.75 5.89 0.67
C ILE A 291 -7.69 6.53 1.71
N PHE A 292 -8.98 6.20 1.71
CA PHE A 292 -9.91 6.75 2.70
C PHE A 292 -9.58 6.35 4.12
N ASP A 293 -9.28 5.07 4.36
CA ASP A 293 -8.88 4.57 5.68
C ASP A 293 -7.59 5.28 6.13
N PHE A 294 -6.61 5.41 5.23
CA PHE A 294 -5.38 6.15 5.49
C PHE A 294 -5.62 7.63 5.83
N LEU A 295 -6.47 8.33 5.08
CA LEU A 295 -6.82 9.72 5.35
C LEU A 295 -7.51 9.87 6.71
N THR A 296 -8.42 8.95 7.05
CA THR A 296 -9.09 8.97 8.36
C THR A 296 -8.15 8.71 9.52
N ASP A 297 -7.19 7.79 9.35
CA ASP A 297 -6.20 7.50 10.38
C ASP A 297 -5.18 8.64 10.50
N TYR A 298 -4.82 9.29 9.39
CA TYR A 298 -3.94 10.44 9.37
C TYR A 298 -4.56 11.65 10.10
N LEU A 299 -5.87 11.85 10.00
CA LEU A 299 -6.62 12.90 10.72
C LEU A 299 -6.48 12.80 12.25
N ILE A 300 -6.42 11.58 12.80
CA ILE A 300 -6.33 11.36 14.26
C ILE A 300 -5.05 12.00 14.82
N GLY A 301 -3.99 12.02 14.02
CA GLY A 301 -2.69 12.55 14.40
C GLY A 301 -2.41 14.00 13.99
N GLU A 302 -3.15 14.54 13.03
CA GLU A 302 -2.80 15.80 12.40
C GLU A 302 -2.99 17.00 13.35
N THR A 303 -2.10 17.99 13.26
CA THR A 303 -2.14 19.20 14.10
C THR A 303 -2.60 20.42 13.31
N SER A 304 -2.47 20.41 11.98
CA SER A 304 -2.91 21.50 11.11
C SER A 304 -4.44 21.50 10.92
N GLU A 305 -5.10 22.51 11.48
CA GLU A 305 -6.56 22.64 11.40
C GLU A 305 -7.06 22.90 9.97
N ALA A 306 -6.24 23.58 9.14
CA ALA A 306 -6.55 23.82 7.74
C ALA A 306 -6.59 22.51 6.93
N LEU A 307 -5.58 21.64 7.12
CA LEU A 307 -5.51 20.36 6.43
C LEU A 307 -6.63 19.42 6.88
N LYS A 308 -6.93 19.38 8.19
CA LYS A 308 -8.08 18.62 8.72
C LYS A 308 -9.38 19.03 8.05
N THR A 309 -9.63 20.35 7.96
CA THR A 309 -10.85 20.88 7.35
C THR A 309 -10.94 20.49 5.88
N THR A 310 -9.84 20.58 5.13
CA THR A 310 -9.79 20.16 3.72
C THR A 310 -10.08 18.67 3.55
N ILE A 311 -9.46 17.80 4.37
CA ILE A 311 -9.68 16.35 4.31
C ILE A 311 -11.12 15.99 4.73
N HIS A 312 -11.66 16.63 5.77
CA HIS A 312 -13.04 16.43 6.20
C HIS A 312 -14.04 16.83 5.10
N ASN A 313 -13.84 18.00 4.49
CA ASN A 313 -14.66 18.46 3.37
C ASN A 313 -14.57 17.50 2.19
N PHE A 314 -13.36 17.02 1.86
CA PHE A 314 -13.14 16.03 0.80
C PHE A 314 -13.89 14.72 1.07
N LEU A 315 -13.78 14.15 2.28
CA LEU A 315 -14.48 12.92 2.65
C LEU A 315 -16.01 13.09 2.67
N ALA A 316 -16.51 14.29 2.99
CA ALA A 316 -17.94 14.60 3.02
C ALA A 316 -18.59 14.68 1.63
N ILE A 317 -17.80 14.87 0.55
CA ILE A 317 -18.30 14.90 -0.84
C ILE A 317 -18.93 13.55 -1.23
N PHE A 318 -18.44 12.45 -0.67
CA PHE A 318 -18.81 11.10 -1.10
C PHE A 318 -20.09 10.60 -0.43
N CYS A 319 -21.12 10.32 -1.24
CA CYS A 319 -22.37 9.76 -0.74
C CYS A 319 -22.17 8.36 -0.14
N LYS A 320 -22.54 8.18 1.14
CA LYS A 320 -22.39 6.92 1.87
C LYS A 320 -23.13 5.75 1.22
N LYS A 321 -24.29 6.00 0.59
CA LYS A 321 -25.00 4.99 -0.20
C LYS A 321 -24.14 4.47 -1.35
N ASN A 322 -23.42 5.36 -2.05
CA ASN A 322 -22.56 4.96 -3.15
C ASN A 322 -21.36 4.14 -2.65
N LEU A 323 -20.77 4.53 -1.53
CA LEU A 323 -19.68 3.77 -0.89
C LEU A 323 -20.14 2.40 -0.39
N CYS A 324 -21.36 2.29 0.13
CA CYS A 324 -21.98 1.02 0.52
C CYS A 324 -22.11 0.05 -0.66
N ILE A 325 -22.61 0.53 -1.80
CA ILE A 325 -22.77 -0.29 -3.02
C ILE A 325 -21.40 -0.71 -3.57
N ALA A 326 -20.44 0.24 -3.63
CA ALA A 326 -19.09 -0.04 -4.12
C ALA A 326 -18.32 -1.04 -3.23
N SER A 327 -18.47 -0.98 -1.91
CA SER A 327 -17.86 -1.95 -0.98
C SER A 327 -18.52 -3.32 -1.03
N LEU A 328 -19.84 -3.39 -1.27
CA LEU A 328 -20.54 -4.65 -1.52
C LEU A 328 -20.04 -5.33 -2.79
N ALA A 329 -19.83 -4.54 -3.85
CA ALA A 329 -19.21 -4.97 -5.10
C ALA A 329 -17.82 -5.59 -4.90
N CYS A 330 -17.02 -5.04 -3.97
CA CYS A 330 -15.69 -5.56 -3.61
C CYS A 330 -15.73 -6.71 -2.61
N LYS A 331 -16.92 -7.25 -2.26
CA LYS A 331 -17.10 -8.29 -1.23
C LYS A 331 -16.58 -7.91 0.16
N SER A 332 -16.42 -6.62 0.44
CA SER A 332 -16.03 -6.10 1.75
C SER A 332 -17.28 -5.84 2.60
N TYR A 333 -17.92 -6.92 3.07
CA TYR A 333 -19.23 -6.86 3.73
C TYR A 333 -19.23 -6.02 5.01
N ALA A 334 -18.18 -6.12 5.84
CA ALA A 334 -18.05 -5.33 7.06
C ALA A 334 -17.99 -3.82 6.77
N ARG A 335 -17.23 -3.42 5.74
CA ARG A 335 -17.14 -2.02 5.31
C ARG A 335 -18.49 -1.55 4.73
N SER A 336 -19.16 -2.41 3.96
CA SER A 336 -20.48 -2.11 3.40
C SER A 336 -21.51 -1.86 4.50
N LEU A 337 -21.56 -2.73 5.51
CA LEU A 337 -22.43 -2.57 6.68
C LEU A 337 -22.13 -1.27 7.45
N LYS A 338 -20.85 -0.96 7.69
CA LYS A 338 -20.42 0.31 8.33
C LYS A 338 -20.95 1.53 7.57
N TYR A 339 -20.92 1.55 6.24
CA TYR A 339 -21.47 2.66 5.46
C TYR A 339 -23.00 2.67 5.44
N LEU A 340 -23.64 1.50 5.44
CA LEU A 340 -25.09 1.37 5.52
C LEU A 340 -25.62 1.94 6.83
N GLU A 341 -25.05 1.55 7.97
CA GLU A 341 -25.41 2.06 9.30
C GLU A 341 -25.24 3.57 9.38
N LYS A 342 -24.10 4.09 8.87
CA LYS A 342 -23.84 5.53 8.81
C LYS A 342 -24.79 6.28 7.88
N TYR A 343 -25.30 5.64 6.83
CA TYR A 343 -26.30 6.22 5.94
C TYR A 343 -27.68 6.25 6.60
N VAL A 344 -28.08 5.14 7.23
CA VAL A 344 -29.35 5.05 7.97
C VAL A 344 -29.38 6.07 9.10
N SER A 345 -28.30 6.17 9.88
CA SER A 345 -28.20 7.12 11.01
C SER A 345 -28.33 8.59 10.59
N GLU A 346 -27.88 8.95 9.38
CA GLU A 346 -28.07 10.31 8.83
C GLU A 346 -29.47 10.55 8.25
N GLN A 347 -30.16 9.49 7.85
CA GLN A 347 -31.52 9.55 7.30
C GLN A 347 -32.58 9.47 8.41
N THR A 348 -32.28 8.87 9.57
CA THR A 348 -33.19 8.75 10.71
C THR A 348 -33.58 10.08 11.33
N ASP A 349 -32.77 11.14 11.21
CA ASP A 349 -33.18 12.51 11.60
C ASP A 349 -34.32 13.07 10.73
N LYS A 350 -34.59 12.48 9.57
CA LYS A 350 -35.71 12.84 8.67
C LYS A 350 -36.79 11.75 8.57
N ASN A 351 -36.52 10.53 9.03
CA ASN A 351 -37.36 9.35 8.81
C ASN A 351 -37.97 8.73 10.08
N PHE A 352 -37.97 9.40 11.23
CA PHE A 352 -38.80 8.97 12.38
C PHE A 352 -40.28 8.77 12.00
N ALA A 353 -40.78 9.45 10.95
CA ALA A 353 -42.14 9.26 10.43
C ALA A 353 -42.35 7.98 9.59
N LEU A 354 -41.28 7.32 9.12
CA LEU A 354 -41.39 6.10 8.30
C LEU A 354 -41.30 4.82 9.14
N PHE A 355 -40.68 4.88 10.32
CA PHE A 355 -40.56 3.75 11.23
C PHE A 355 -41.85 3.43 12.01
N GLU A 356 -42.84 4.33 12.05
CA GLU A 356 -44.13 4.10 12.71
C GLU A 356 -45.07 3.17 11.91
N ASN A 357 -44.80 2.92 10.62
CA ASN A 357 -45.65 2.07 9.76
C ASN A 357 -45.07 0.66 9.52
N LEU A 358 -44.04 0.26 10.28
CA LEU A 358 -43.41 -1.06 10.17
C LEU A 358 -43.38 -1.85 11.49
N TYR A 359 -44.24 -1.47 12.44
CA TYR A 359 -44.61 -2.34 13.58
C TYR A 359 -45.94 -3.03 13.32
#